data_AF-A0A238ZJG5-F1
#
_entry.id   AF-A0A238ZJG5-F1
#
_cell.length_a   1.000
_cell.length_b   1.000
_cell.length_c   1.000
_cell.angle_alpha   90.00
_cell.angle_beta   90.00
_cell.angle_gamma   90.00
#
_symmetry.space_group_name_H-M   'P 1'
#
loop_
_entity.id
_entity.type
_entity.pdbx_description
1 polymer ?
#
loop_
_entity_poly.entity_id
_entity_poly.type
_entity_poly.pdbx_seq_one_letter_code
_entity_poly.pdbx_strand_id
1 'polypeptide(L)'
;MSYLTSVVPRANTGAYGGFPAPRGVAHGPGGEGRVTASARPRTAPTWQDRGMTVDSGNETPAPKAPAKDPWELPDVSGLVVGVLGGTGPQGRGLAYRLAKAGQQVIIGSRAADRARATADRLGLGVQGADNKETARRSDVVIVAVPWEGHGETLEALREELAGKLVVDCVNPLGFDKQGAYALKPEEGSAAQQAAALLPESRVTAAFHHLSAVTLEDPEVESIDTDVLVLGDSRADTDLVQALAARIPGIRGVFAGRLRGAHQVEALVANLISVNRRYKAHAGLRLTDV
;
A
#
# COMPACT_ATOMS: atom_id res chain seq x y z
N MET A 1 -14.78 10.32 -26.09
CA MET A 1 -14.07 9.08 -26.46
C MET A 1 -13.81 8.26 -25.20
N SER A 2 -14.61 7.23 -24.98
CA SER A 2 -14.56 6.30 -23.86
C SER A 2 -13.65 5.11 -24.18
N TYR A 3 -12.69 4.81 -23.31
CA TYR A 3 -11.98 3.52 -23.31
C TYR A 3 -11.90 3.02 -21.87
N LEU A 4 -12.87 2.20 -21.49
CA LEU A 4 -12.84 1.15 -20.44
C LEU A 4 -14.29 0.77 -20.09
N THR A 5 -15.02 0.29 -21.07
CA THR A 5 -16.32 -0.39 -20.88
C THR A 5 -16.59 -1.24 -22.11
N SER A 6 -15.89 -2.38 -22.19
CA SER A 6 -16.29 -3.60 -22.88
C SER A 6 -15.05 -4.46 -23.09
N VAL A 7 -15.11 -5.68 -22.58
CA VAL A 7 -14.53 -6.94 -23.07
C VAL A 7 -14.38 -7.83 -21.83
N VAL A 8 -15.52 -8.29 -21.33
CA VAL A 8 -15.61 -9.62 -20.73
C VAL A 8 -16.53 -10.40 -21.66
N PRO A 9 -16.03 -11.25 -22.56
CA PRO A 9 -16.90 -12.13 -23.32
C PRO A 9 -17.53 -13.13 -22.34
N ARG A 10 -18.85 -13.31 -22.41
CA ARG A 10 -19.53 -14.45 -21.78
C ARG A 10 -18.85 -15.73 -22.28
N ALA A 11 -18.12 -16.41 -21.40
CA ALA A 11 -17.54 -17.70 -21.73
C ALA A 11 -18.66 -18.75 -21.78
N ASN A 12 -18.86 -19.25 -22.99
CA ASN A 12 -19.71 -20.37 -23.33
C ASN A 12 -19.30 -21.60 -22.49
N THR A 13 -20.23 -22.13 -21.70
CA THR A 13 -20.06 -23.39 -20.96
C THR A 13 -20.07 -24.54 -21.95
N GLY A 14 -18.91 -24.98 -22.39
CA GLY A 14 -18.78 -26.09 -23.32
C GLY A 14 -17.37 -26.63 -23.41
N ALA A 15 -17.19 -27.81 -22.85
CA ALA A 15 -16.12 -28.77 -23.11
C ALA A 15 -14.68 -28.34 -22.76
N TYR A 16 -14.19 -28.76 -21.59
CA TYR A 16 -12.87 -29.40 -21.49
C TYR A 16 -12.90 -30.46 -20.39
N GLY A 17 -12.58 -31.69 -20.80
CA GLY A 17 -12.58 -32.90 -19.99
C GLY A 17 -11.51 -32.90 -18.90
N GLY A 18 -11.76 -33.75 -17.89
CA GLY A 18 -11.02 -33.81 -16.65
C GLY A 18 -9.56 -34.28 -16.77
N PHE A 19 -8.76 -33.78 -15.84
CA PHE A 19 -7.45 -34.33 -15.49
C PHE A 19 -7.54 -35.07 -14.15
N PRO A 20 -6.94 -36.26 -14.01
CA PRO A 20 -6.97 -37.02 -12.77
C PRO A 20 -5.93 -36.51 -11.76
N ALA A 21 -6.25 -36.64 -10.48
CA ALA A 21 -5.39 -36.29 -9.34
C ALA A 21 -4.13 -37.19 -9.25
N PRO A 22 -3.00 -36.68 -8.72
CA PRO A 22 -1.79 -37.49 -8.54
C PRO A 22 -1.92 -38.46 -7.36
N ARG A 23 -1.59 -39.74 -7.62
CA ARG A 23 -1.50 -40.81 -6.61
C ARG A 23 -0.16 -40.75 -5.88
N GLY A 24 -0.22 -41.00 -4.57
CA GLY A 24 0.94 -41.07 -3.68
C GLY A 24 1.91 -42.20 -4.03
N VAL A 25 3.19 -41.98 -3.72
CA VAL A 25 4.28 -42.94 -3.92
C VAL A 25 4.67 -43.52 -2.57
N ALA A 26 4.65 -44.85 -2.47
CA ALA A 26 5.02 -45.62 -1.30
C ALA A 26 6.55 -45.83 -1.22
N HIS A 27 7.08 -45.83 0.00
CA HIS A 27 8.46 -46.17 0.34
C HIS A 27 8.73 -47.68 0.24
N GLY A 28 9.87 -48.05 -0.35
CA GLY A 28 10.48 -49.38 -0.26
C GLY A 28 11.87 -49.32 0.39
N PRO A 29 12.33 -50.37 1.10
CA PRO A 29 13.54 -50.32 1.91
C PRO A 29 14.78 -50.92 1.21
N GLY A 30 15.97 -50.53 1.67
CA GLY A 30 17.18 -51.36 1.62
C GLY A 30 18.34 -50.80 0.79
N GLY A 31 19.47 -50.56 1.45
CA GLY A 31 20.76 -50.26 0.80
C GLY A 31 21.81 -49.73 1.77
N GLU A 32 22.42 -50.64 2.54
CA GLU A 32 23.56 -50.34 3.42
C GLU A 32 24.81 -50.00 2.58
N GLY A 33 25.37 -48.81 2.80
CA GLY A 33 26.65 -48.37 2.23
C GLY A 33 27.51 -47.72 3.31
N ARG A 34 28.47 -48.47 3.83
CA ARG A 34 29.39 -48.07 4.90
C ARG A 34 30.53 -47.23 4.31
N VAL A 35 30.53 -45.91 4.56
CA VAL A 35 31.65 -45.01 4.25
C VAL A 35 32.29 -44.57 5.57
N THR A 36 33.55 -44.94 5.76
CA THR A 36 34.37 -44.58 6.92
C THR A 36 34.95 -43.17 6.74
N ALA A 37 34.50 -42.21 7.55
CA ALA A 37 35.11 -40.88 7.63
C ALA A 37 35.91 -40.77 8.94
N SER A 38 37.20 -40.43 8.82
CA SER A 38 38.11 -40.22 9.94
C SER A 38 37.89 -38.85 10.58
N ALA A 39 37.54 -38.85 11.88
CA ALA A 39 37.39 -37.62 12.65
C ALA A 39 38.75 -37.20 13.25
N ARG A 40 39.23 -36.02 12.87
CA ARG A 40 40.25 -35.28 13.65
C ARG A 40 39.54 -34.11 14.36
N PRO A 41 39.69 -33.92 15.68
CA PRO A 41 39.11 -32.78 16.37
C PRO A 41 39.90 -31.50 16.02
N ARG A 42 39.21 -30.46 15.51
CA ARG A 42 39.76 -29.11 15.40
C ARG A 42 39.43 -28.36 16.70
N THR A 43 40.46 -28.04 17.46
CA THR A 43 40.39 -27.14 18.62
C THR A 43 40.19 -25.70 18.14
N ALA A 44 39.24 -24.98 18.74
CA ALA A 44 39.06 -23.55 18.54
C ALA A 44 40.06 -22.77 19.44
N PRO A 45 40.64 -21.66 18.98
CA PRO A 45 41.59 -20.89 19.77
C PRO A 45 40.88 -20.10 20.88
N THR A 46 41.38 -20.21 22.10
CA THR A 46 40.98 -19.41 23.25
C THR A 46 41.64 -18.03 23.20
N TRP A 47 40.83 -16.98 23.13
CA TRP A 47 41.29 -15.60 23.29
C TRP A 47 41.50 -15.33 24.78
N GLN A 48 42.75 -15.26 25.22
CA GLN A 48 43.12 -14.83 26.56
C GLN A 48 43.14 -13.30 26.66
N ASP A 49 42.54 -12.84 27.76
CA ASP A 49 42.67 -11.56 28.47
C ASP A 49 43.44 -10.42 27.79
N ARG A 50 42.68 -9.42 27.34
CA ARG A 50 43.08 -8.03 27.54
C ARG A 50 42.23 -7.47 28.66
N GLY A 51 42.88 -7.13 29.77
CA GLY A 51 42.25 -6.49 30.92
C GLY A 51 41.51 -5.23 30.50
N MET A 52 40.18 -5.31 30.53
CA MET A 52 39.33 -4.14 30.70
C MET A 52 38.98 -4.07 32.19
N THR A 53 39.47 -3.02 32.85
CA THR A 53 38.96 -2.59 34.14
C THR A 53 37.49 -2.22 33.93
N VAL A 54 36.58 -3.09 34.36
CA VAL A 54 35.16 -2.77 34.48
C VAL A 54 35.01 -1.83 35.67
N ASP A 55 34.75 -0.56 35.37
CA ASP A 55 34.21 0.39 36.33
C ASP A 55 32.86 -0.15 36.80
N SER A 56 32.80 -0.60 38.06
CA SER A 56 31.60 -1.13 38.69
C SER A 56 30.67 0.02 39.12
N GLY A 57 30.30 0.87 38.16
CA GLY A 57 29.17 1.77 38.29
C GLY A 57 27.88 0.95 38.20
N ASN A 58 27.32 0.58 39.35
CA ASN A 58 26.01 -0.06 39.45
C ASN A 58 24.90 0.98 39.21
N GLU A 59 24.85 1.57 38.01
CA GLU A 59 23.71 2.36 37.57
C GLU A 59 22.68 1.40 36.97
N THR A 60 21.60 1.18 37.72
CA THR A 60 20.44 0.45 37.19
C THR A 60 19.91 1.26 36.00
N PRO A 61 19.82 0.69 34.78
CA PRO A 61 19.25 1.41 33.65
C PRO A 61 17.85 1.88 34.03
N ALA A 62 17.58 3.18 33.85
CA ALA A 62 16.25 3.71 34.05
C ALA A 62 15.22 2.85 33.28
N PRO A 63 14.06 2.54 33.87
CA PRO A 63 13.07 1.71 33.22
C PRO A 63 12.71 2.30 31.86
N LYS A 64 12.85 1.49 30.80
CA LYS A 64 12.40 1.88 29.46
C LYS A 64 10.92 2.26 29.54
N ALA A 65 10.58 3.41 28.97
CA ALA A 65 9.18 3.79 28.80
C ALA A 65 8.41 2.62 28.15
N PRO A 66 7.14 2.38 28.55
CA PRO A 66 6.34 1.32 27.98
C PRO A 66 6.26 1.48 26.46
N ALA A 67 6.36 0.35 25.74
CA ALA A 67 6.18 0.36 24.30
C ALA A 67 4.77 0.87 23.98
N LYS A 68 4.66 1.84 23.07
CA LYS A 68 3.35 2.30 22.57
C LYS A 68 2.64 1.13 21.89
N ASP A 69 1.35 0.97 22.17
CA ASP A 69 0.50 0.01 21.46
C ASP A 69 0.49 0.40 19.96
N PRO A 70 0.89 -0.50 19.04
CA PRO A 70 0.85 -0.22 17.61
C PRO A 70 -0.58 0.02 17.07
N TRP A 71 -1.61 -0.36 17.82
CA TRP A 71 -3.02 -0.20 17.46
C TRP A 71 -3.69 1.03 18.11
N GLU A 72 -2.98 1.73 18.99
CA GLU A 72 -3.43 3.03 19.51
C GLU A 72 -3.17 4.10 18.45
N LEU A 73 -4.20 4.34 17.62
CA LEU A 73 -4.15 5.25 16.48
C LEU A 73 -4.66 6.65 16.86
N PRO A 74 -4.09 7.73 16.27
CA PRO A 74 -4.53 9.09 16.53
C PRO A 74 -5.94 9.34 16.00
N ASP A 75 -6.67 10.29 16.60
CA ASP A 75 -7.91 10.79 16.03
C ASP A 75 -7.64 11.61 14.77
N VAL A 76 -8.30 11.21 13.67
CA VAL A 76 -8.21 11.84 12.35
C VAL A 76 -9.54 12.44 11.89
N SER A 77 -10.58 12.39 12.73
CA SER A 77 -11.95 12.82 12.37
C SER A 77 -12.04 14.27 11.93
N GLY A 78 -11.16 15.13 12.47
CA GLY A 78 -11.09 16.56 12.13
C GLY A 78 -10.33 16.89 10.84
N LEU A 79 -9.62 15.94 10.22
CA LEU A 79 -8.77 16.23 9.06
C LEU A 79 -9.57 16.38 7.77
N VAL A 80 -9.12 17.24 6.87
CA VAL A 80 -9.61 17.33 5.50
C VAL A 80 -8.71 16.50 4.58
N VAL A 81 -9.29 15.54 3.86
CA VAL A 81 -8.57 14.66 2.93
C VAL A 81 -8.79 15.11 1.49
N GLY A 82 -7.72 15.53 0.84
CA GLY A 82 -7.70 15.84 -0.59
C GLY A 82 -7.34 14.61 -1.41
N VAL A 83 -7.98 14.41 -2.56
CA VAL A 83 -7.66 13.31 -3.48
C VAL A 83 -7.30 13.89 -4.86
N LEU A 84 -6.00 14.04 -5.13
CA LEU A 84 -5.50 14.54 -6.41
C LEU A 84 -5.72 13.53 -7.51
N GLY A 85 -6.19 13.98 -8.68
CA GLY A 85 -6.63 13.06 -9.73
C GLY A 85 -7.88 12.24 -9.35
N GLY A 86 -8.60 12.66 -8.30
CA GLY A 86 -9.65 11.88 -7.64
C GLY A 86 -10.89 11.56 -8.47
N THR A 87 -10.94 12.00 -9.73
CA THR A 87 -12.02 11.68 -10.66
C THR A 87 -11.89 10.29 -11.32
N GLY A 88 -10.75 9.62 -11.15
CA GLY A 88 -10.52 8.23 -11.57
C GLY A 88 -11.09 7.21 -10.57
N PRO A 89 -11.18 5.91 -10.94
CA PRO A 89 -11.80 4.88 -10.10
C PRO A 89 -11.22 4.78 -8.68
N GLN A 90 -9.89 4.77 -8.54
CA GLN A 90 -9.25 4.68 -7.24
C GLN A 90 -9.61 5.87 -6.35
N GLY A 91 -9.47 7.07 -6.89
CA GLY A 91 -9.74 8.28 -6.13
C GLY A 91 -11.21 8.47 -5.77
N ARG A 92 -12.14 8.09 -6.65
CA ARG A 92 -13.58 8.10 -6.35
C ARG A 92 -13.94 7.07 -5.28
N GLY A 93 -13.41 5.86 -5.37
CA GLY A 93 -13.63 4.82 -4.37
C GLY A 93 -13.11 5.23 -2.98
N LEU A 94 -11.90 5.77 -2.90
CA LEU A 94 -11.35 6.30 -1.65
C LEU A 94 -12.19 7.46 -1.12
N ALA A 95 -12.55 8.42 -1.98
CA ALA A 95 -13.38 9.55 -1.59
C ALA A 95 -14.75 9.12 -1.05
N TYR A 96 -15.42 8.19 -1.74
CA TYR A 96 -16.69 7.63 -1.31
C TYR A 96 -16.59 6.95 0.06
N ARG A 97 -15.60 6.08 0.26
CA ARG A 97 -15.46 5.33 1.53
C ARG A 97 -15.10 6.22 2.71
N LEU A 98 -14.17 7.16 2.52
CA LEU A 98 -13.79 8.11 3.56
C LEU A 98 -14.97 9.03 3.91
N ALA A 99 -15.69 9.54 2.91
CA ALA A 99 -16.88 10.36 3.15
C ALA A 99 -18.03 9.57 3.81
N LYS A 100 -18.27 8.31 3.41
CA LYS A 100 -19.25 7.42 4.08
C LYS A 100 -18.87 7.19 5.55
N ALA A 101 -17.58 7.20 5.87
CA ALA A 101 -17.06 7.14 7.23
C ALA A 101 -17.04 8.50 7.95
N GLY A 102 -17.62 9.56 7.38
CA GLY A 102 -17.73 10.89 7.98
C GLY A 102 -16.49 11.78 7.83
N GLN A 103 -15.51 11.39 7.02
CA GLN A 103 -14.34 12.23 6.73
C GLN A 103 -14.72 13.38 5.80
N GLN A 104 -14.16 14.56 6.01
CA GLN A 104 -14.25 15.66 5.05
C GLN A 104 -13.34 15.37 3.84
N VAL A 105 -13.90 15.33 2.64
CA VAL A 105 -13.17 14.97 1.42
C VAL A 105 -13.30 16.01 0.31
N ILE A 106 -12.18 16.33 -0.35
CA ILE A 106 -12.13 17.19 -1.53
C ILE A 106 -11.50 16.42 -2.69
N ILE A 107 -12.23 16.24 -3.78
CA ILE A 107 -11.72 15.65 -5.03
C ILE A 107 -11.03 16.72 -5.85
N GLY A 108 -9.78 16.46 -6.26
CA GLY A 108 -9.00 17.27 -7.19
C GLY A 108 -9.08 16.75 -8.63
N SER A 109 -9.10 17.68 -9.59
CA SER A 109 -8.89 17.37 -11.01
C SER A 109 -8.12 18.50 -11.70
N ARG A 110 -7.60 18.25 -12.89
CA ARG A 110 -7.11 19.34 -13.77
C ARG A 110 -8.26 20.26 -14.23
N ALA A 111 -9.48 19.75 -14.28
CA ALA A 111 -10.68 20.50 -14.63
C ALA A 111 -11.63 20.57 -13.44
N ALA A 112 -11.77 21.75 -12.82
CA ALA A 112 -12.56 21.92 -11.60
C ALA A 112 -14.03 21.48 -11.77
N ASP A 113 -14.65 21.72 -12.93
CA ASP A 113 -16.01 21.25 -13.22
C ASP A 113 -16.14 19.73 -13.19
N ARG A 114 -15.12 19.01 -13.68
CA ARG A 114 -15.10 17.55 -13.65
C ARG A 114 -15.01 17.03 -12.21
N ALA A 115 -14.24 17.71 -11.36
CA ALA A 115 -14.17 17.38 -9.94
C ALA A 115 -15.50 17.62 -9.24
N ARG A 116 -16.14 18.79 -9.44
CA ARG A 116 -17.48 19.11 -8.91
C ARG A 116 -18.52 18.09 -9.34
N ALA A 117 -18.63 17.82 -10.64
CA ALA A 117 -19.58 16.84 -11.16
C ALA A 117 -19.31 15.41 -10.65
N THR A 118 -18.08 15.09 -10.27
CA THR A 118 -17.77 13.80 -9.62
C THR A 118 -18.19 13.80 -8.16
N ALA A 119 -17.89 14.87 -7.42
CA ALA A 119 -18.28 15.05 -6.03
C ALA A 119 -19.82 15.02 -5.86
N ASP A 120 -20.55 15.74 -6.72
CA ASP A 120 -22.02 15.77 -6.70
C ASP A 120 -22.63 14.38 -6.91
N ARG A 121 -22.00 13.54 -7.76
CA ARG A 121 -22.44 12.15 -8.00
C ARG A 121 -22.17 11.24 -6.81
N LEU A 122 -21.09 11.48 -6.05
CA LEU A 122 -20.81 10.71 -4.84
C LEU A 122 -21.72 11.13 -3.67
N GLY A 123 -22.11 12.41 -3.63
CA GLY A 123 -22.87 12.97 -2.52
C GLY A 123 -22.03 13.01 -1.23
N LEU A 124 -22.66 12.74 -0.08
CA LEU A 124 -21.99 12.60 1.23
C LEU A 124 -21.20 13.86 1.69
N GLY A 125 -21.50 15.03 1.13
CA GLY A 125 -20.77 16.26 1.42
C GLY A 125 -19.36 16.32 0.80
N VAL A 126 -19.02 15.40 -0.11
CA VAL A 126 -17.77 15.47 -0.88
C VAL A 126 -17.77 16.76 -1.70
N GLN A 127 -16.63 17.44 -1.73
CA GLN A 127 -16.45 18.66 -2.51
C GLN A 127 -15.54 18.39 -3.71
N GLY A 128 -15.64 19.21 -4.75
CA GLY A 128 -14.79 19.13 -5.94
C GLY A 128 -14.13 20.46 -6.26
N ALA A 129 -12.82 20.44 -6.52
CA ALA A 129 -12.03 21.60 -6.92
C ALA A 129 -10.95 21.21 -7.94
N ASP A 130 -10.21 22.19 -8.47
CA ASP A 130 -8.98 21.86 -9.19
C ASP A 130 -7.92 21.29 -8.23
N ASN A 131 -6.92 20.59 -8.77
CA ASN A 131 -5.87 19.95 -7.97
C ASN A 131 -5.13 20.93 -7.04
N LYS A 132 -4.94 22.18 -7.47
CA LYS A 132 -4.20 23.19 -6.71
C LYS A 132 -4.98 23.63 -5.49
N GLU A 133 -6.26 23.93 -5.66
CA GLU A 133 -7.16 24.30 -4.59
C GLU A 133 -7.45 23.13 -3.64
N THR A 134 -7.59 21.91 -4.18
CA THR A 134 -7.69 20.69 -3.37
C THR A 134 -6.45 20.52 -2.50
N ALA A 135 -5.24 20.66 -3.06
CA ALA A 135 -4.01 20.57 -2.29
C ALA A 135 -3.99 21.62 -1.17
N ARG A 136 -4.32 22.89 -1.45
CA ARG A 136 -4.33 23.99 -0.45
C ARG A 136 -5.29 23.76 0.72
N ARG A 137 -6.48 23.23 0.44
CA ARG A 137 -7.55 23.09 1.44
C ARG A 137 -7.51 21.80 2.27
N SER A 138 -6.54 20.93 2.00
CA SER A 138 -6.45 19.61 2.64
C SER A 138 -5.35 19.54 3.70
N ASP A 139 -5.57 18.82 4.79
CA ASP A 139 -4.52 18.51 5.78
C ASP A 139 -3.65 17.33 5.31
N VAL A 140 -4.31 16.36 4.66
CA VAL A 140 -3.72 15.16 4.08
C VAL A 140 -4.10 15.07 2.62
N VAL A 141 -3.14 14.76 1.75
CA VAL A 141 -3.36 14.69 0.30
C VAL A 141 -3.02 13.28 -0.20
N ILE A 142 -3.99 12.60 -0.78
CA ILE A 142 -3.81 11.32 -1.47
C ILE A 142 -3.54 11.60 -2.96
N VAL A 143 -2.47 11.02 -3.50
CA VAL A 143 -2.09 11.14 -4.91
C VAL A 143 -2.63 9.95 -5.69
N ALA A 144 -3.71 10.15 -6.45
CA ALA A 144 -4.39 9.10 -7.21
C ALA A 144 -4.37 9.39 -8.73
N VAL A 145 -3.22 9.80 -9.26
CA VAL A 145 -3.00 10.05 -10.69
C VAL A 145 -2.37 8.83 -11.39
N PRO A 146 -2.49 8.69 -12.72
CA PRO A 146 -1.72 7.72 -13.47
C PRO A 146 -0.21 7.96 -13.33
N TRP A 147 0.58 6.89 -13.42
CA TRP A 147 2.03 6.95 -13.29
C TRP A 147 2.67 7.93 -14.28
N GLU A 148 2.19 7.97 -15.52
CA GLU A 148 2.72 8.83 -16.58
C GLU A 148 2.61 10.33 -16.26
N GLY A 149 1.64 10.71 -15.43
CA GLY A 149 1.42 12.10 -15.00
C GLY A 149 1.84 12.38 -13.57
N HIS A 150 2.46 11.41 -12.89
CA HIS A 150 2.80 11.49 -11.48
C HIS A 150 3.78 12.63 -11.19
N GLY A 151 4.98 12.58 -11.79
CA GLY A 151 6.02 13.58 -11.57
C GLY A 151 5.58 15.00 -11.91
N GLU A 152 5.01 15.20 -13.12
CA GLU A 152 4.51 16.51 -13.57
C GLU A 152 3.45 17.08 -12.61
N THR A 153 2.54 16.25 -12.11
CA THR A 153 1.51 16.70 -11.16
C THR A 153 2.13 17.14 -9.84
N LEU A 154 3.09 16.40 -9.30
CA LEU A 154 3.72 16.74 -8.02
C LEU A 154 4.60 17.97 -8.13
N GLU A 155 5.39 18.10 -9.19
CA GLU A 155 6.22 19.29 -9.44
C GLU A 155 5.37 20.56 -9.52
N ALA A 156 4.25 20.51 -10.26
CA ALA A 156 3.33 21.63 -10.42
C ALA A 156 2.61 22.05 -9.12
N LEU A 157 2.60 21.18 -8.10
CA LEU A 157 1.91 21.38 -6.82
C LEU A 157 2.89 21.46 -5.64
N ARG A 158 4.21 21.54 -5.91
CA ARG A 158 5.24 21.52 -4.87
C ARG A 158 4.98 22.56 -3.77
N GLU A 159 4.63 23.79 -4.16
CA GLU A 159 4.33 24.88 -3.22
C GLU A 159 3.11 24.57 -2.36
N GLU A 160 2.03 24.09 -2.96
CA GLU A 160 0.79 23.74 -2.25
C GLU A 160 0.93 22.53 -1.32
N LEU A 161 1.88 21.65 -1.58
CA LEU A 161 2.11 20.42 -0.83
C LEU A 161 3.17 20.57 0.26
N ALA A 162 3.90 21.69 0.32
CA ALA A 162 4.90 21.94 1.35
C ALA A 162 4.29 21.81 2.76
N GLY A 163 4.96 21.05 3.64
CA GLY A 163 4.52 20.71 4.99
C GLY A 163 3.37 19.69 5.10
N LYS A 164 2.67 19.40 4.00
CA LYS A 164 1.51 18.51 4.01
C LYS A 164 1.92 17.04 4.10
N LEU A 165 1.01 16.23 4.66
CA LEU A 165 1.12 14.78 4.58
C LEU A 165 0.62 14.33 3.21
N VAL A 166 1.54 13.80 2.40
CA VAL A 166 1.25 13.29 1.06
C VAL A 166 1.28 11.77 1.11
N VAL A 167 0.16 11.15 0.73
CA VAL A 167 -0.01 9.70 0.66
C VAL A 167 -0.02 9.29 -0.80
N ASP A 168 1.07 8.68 -1.25
CA ASP A 168 1.17 8.13 -2.59
C ASP A 168 0.45 6.77 -2.66
N CYS A 169 -0.43 6.60 -3.64
CA CYS A 169 -1.08 5.33 -3.95
C CYS A 169 -0.92 4.93 -5.42
N VAL A 170 0.08 5.48 -6.12
CA VAL A 170 0.33 5.23 -7.53
C VAL A 170 1.11 3.93 -7.71
N ASN A 171 0.69 3.13 -8.69
CA ASN A 171 1.37 1.88 -9.04
C ASN A 171 1.97 2.00 -10.45
N PRO A 172 3.31 2.09 -10.60
CA PRO A 172 3.97 2.06 -11.89
C PRO A 172 3.84 0.67 -12.53
N LEU A 173 2.85 0.49 -13.41
CA LEU A 173 2.54 -0.80 -14.03
C LEU A 173 2.53 -0.71 -15.55
N GLY A 174 3.12 -1.71 -16.21
CA GLY A 174 2.97 -1.98 -17.63
C GLY A 174 2.03 -3.15 -17.89
N PHE A 175 1.50 -3.23 -19.11
CA PHE A 175 0.64 -4.33 -19.55
C PHE A 175 1.06 -4.81 -20.94
N ASP A 176 1.22 -6.13 -21.08
CA ASP A 176 1.49 -6.79 -22.36
C ASP A 176 0.54 -7.98 -22.59
N LYS A 177 0.84 -8.82 -23.59
CA LYS A 177 0.03 -10.02 -23.88
C LYS A 177 0.06 -11.06 -22.75
N GLN A 178 1.08 -11.05 -21.90
CA GLN A 178 1.28 -11.98 -20.78
C GLN A 178 0.59 -11.49 -19.50
N GLY A 179 0.42 -10.17 -19.34
CA GLY A 179 -0.37 -9.60 -18.25
C GLY A 179 0.22 -8.30 -17.73
N ALA A 180 -0.07 -8.01 -16.46
CA ALA A 180 0.50 -6.87 -15.76
C ALA A 180 1.92 -7.18 -15.29
N TYR A 181 2.81 -6.19 -15.35
CA TYR A 181 4.15 -6.26 -14.77
C TYR A 181 4.53 -4.91 -14.16
N ALA A 182 5.43 -4.92 -13.18
CA ALA A 182 5.87 -3.70 -12.51
C ALA A 182 6.92 -2.96 -13.34
N LEU A 183 6.77 -1.64 -13.41
CA LEU A 183 7.83 -0.72 -13.84
C LEU A 183 8.63 -0.31 -12.61
N LYS A 184 9.93 -0.08 -12.77
CA LYS A 184 10.79 0.41 -11.69
C LYS A 184 11.19 1.86 -11.97
N PRO A 185 10.68 2.84 -11.19
CA PRO A 185 11.15 4.22 -11.24
C PRO A 185 12.64 4.33 -10.91
N GLU A 186 13.29 5.38 -11.41
CA GLU A 186 14.72 5.63 -11.19
C GLU A 186 15.04 5.81 -9.70
N GLU A 187 14.18 6.53 -8.99
CA GLU A 187 14.27 6.81 -7.55
C GLU A 187 13.99 5.56 -6.69
N GLY A 188 13.55 4.46 -7.31
CA GLY A 188 13.27 3.17 -6.70
C GLY A 188 11.79 2.80 -6.75
N SER A 189 10.89 3.75 -6.49
CA SER A 189 9.44 3.58 -6.39
C SER A 189 8.70 4.89 -6.67
N ALA A 190 7.39 4.85 -6.90
CA ALA A 190 6.59 6.06 -7.10
C ALA A 190 6.63 6.94 -5.84
N ALA A 191 6.47 6.33 -4.67
CA ALA A 191 6.53 7.06 -3.41
C ALA A 191 7.92 7.68 -3.13
N GLN A 192 9.01 7.02 -3.54
CA GLN A 192 10.35 7.60 -3.45
C GLN A 192 10.55 8.76 -4.44
N GLN A 193 9.97 8.68 -5.64
CA GLN A 193 9.93 9.81 -6.57
C GLN A 193 9.14 10.97 -5.95
N ALA A 194 7.98 10.71 -5.33
CA ALA A 194 7.22 11.75 -4.63
C ALA A 194 8.05 12.43 -3.53
N ALA A 195 8.79 11.66 -2.73
CA ALA A 195 9.69 12.21 -1.71
C ALA A 195 10.85 13.04 -2.30
N ALA A 196 11.42 12.63 -3.44
CA ALA A 196 12.46 13.39 -4.14
C ALA A 196 11.92 14.71 -4.73
N LEU A 197 10.71 14.69 -5.27
CA LEU A 197 10.05 15.84 -5.87
C LEU A 197 9.43 16.79 -4.84
N LEU A 198 9.18 16.33 -3.61
CA LEU A 198 8.53 17.09 -2.56
C LEU A 198 9.36 17.06 -1.25
N PRO A 199 10.58 17.63 -1.24
CA PRO A 199 11.46 17.54 -0.08
C PRO A 199 10.92 18.27 1.16
N GLU A 200 9.96 19.18 0.99
CA GLU A 200 9.30 19.90 2.08
C GLU A 200 7.99 19.24 2.54
N SER A 201 7.54 18.18 1.87
CA SER A 201 6.34 17.41 2.26
C SER A 201 6.70 16.21 3.13
N ARG A 202 5.71 15.69 3.85
CA ARG A 202 5.83 14.44 4.61
C ARG A 202 5.24 13.32 3.74
N VAL A 203 6.08 12.49 3.13
CA VAL A 203 5.63 11.47 2.16
C VAL A 203 5.46 10.10 2.80
N THR A 204 4.34 9.46 2.51
CA THR A 204 3.99 8.08 2.88
C THR A 204 3.43 7.35 1.66
N ALA A 205 3.43 6.02 1.70
CA ALA A 205 2.88 5.18 0.64
C ALA A 205 1.79 4.26 1.23
N ALA A 206 0.60 4.25 0.64
CA ALA A 206 -0.52 3.40 1.10
C ALA A 206 -1.58 3.19 0.00
N PHE A 207 -2.57 2.34 0.28
CA PHE A 207 -3.76 2.11 -0.58
C PHE A 207 -3.51 1.50 -1.97
N HIS A 208 -2.26 1.12 -2.30
CA HIS A 208 -1.84 0.55 -3.60
C HIS A 208 -2.72 -0.59 -4.13
N HIS A 209 -3.12 -1.50 -3.25
CA HIS A 209 -3.73 -2.79 -3.58
C HIS A 209 -5.24 -2.85 -3.31
N LEU A 210 -5.87 -1.72 -3.02
CA LEU A 210 -7.32 -1.68 -2.88
C LEU A 210 -8.00 -1.80 -4.25
N SER A 211 -9.06 -2.61 -4.32
CA SER A 211 -9.87 -2.70 -5.54
C SER A 211 -10.81 -1.52 -5.64
N ALA A 212 -10.57 -0.64 -6.62
CA ALA A 212 -11.47 0.49 -6.90
C ALA A 212 -12.94 0.06 -7.10
N VAL A 213 -13.17 -1.11 -7.72
CA VAL A 213 -14.52 -1.67 -7.90
C VAL A 213 -15.18 -1.95 -6.55
N THR A 214 -14.47 -2.65 -5.65
CA THR A 214 -14.98 -2.92 -4.29
C THR A 214 -15.15 -1.65 -3.48
N LEU A 215 -14.27 -0.66 -3.66
CA LEU A 215 -14.40 0.64 -2.99
C LEU A 215 -15.66 1.39 -3.46
N GLU A 216 -15.98 1.37 -4.75
CA GLU A 216 -17.14 2.08 -5.31
C GLU A 216 -18.48 1.35 -5.12
N ASP A 217 -18.46 0.06 -4.78
CA ASP A 217 -19.68 -0.75 -4.64
C ASP A 217 -20.44 -0.42 -3.34
N PRO A 218 -21.66 0.18 -3.42
CA PRO A 218 -22.43 0.51 -2.23
C PRO A 218 -22.94 -0.72 -1.47
N GLU A 219 -23.07 -1.87 -2.13
CA GLU A 219 -23.54 -3.13 -1.51
C GLU A 219 -22.46 -3.79 -0.65
N VAL A 220 -21.19 -3.43 -0.85
CA VAL A 220 -20.09 -3.89 -0.01
C VAL A 220 -20.04 -3.04 1.26
N GLU A 221 -20.50 -3.56 2.40
CA GLU A 221 -20.48 -2.83 3.66
C GLU A 221 -19.10 -2.81 4.35
N SER A 222 -18.31 -3.87 4.19
CA SER A 222 -16.98 -4.00 4.78
C SER A 222 -15.98 -4.60 3.79
N ILE A 223 -14.72 -4.15 3.85
CA ILE A 223 -13.63 -4.63 2.98
C ILE A 223 -12.60 -5.33 3.85
N ASP A 224 -12.52 -6.65 3.73
CA ASP A 224 -11.61 -7.50 4.50
C ASP A 224 -10.19 -7.49 3.92
N THR A 225 -9.40 -6.45 4.23
CA THR A 225 -8.00 -6.33 3.81
C THR A 225 -7.20 -5.47 4.77
N ASP A 226 -5.90 -5.73 4.90
CA ASP A 226 -4.95 -4.81 5.49
C ASP A 226 -4.46 -3.84 4.42
N VAL A 227 -4.33 -2.55 4.76
CA VAL A 227 -3.60 -1.56 3.97
C VAL A 227 -2.18 -1.48 4.50
N LEU A 228 -1.21 -1.88 3.67
CA LEU A 228 0.20 -1.70 3.95
C LEU A 228 0.56 -0.21 3.87
N VAL A 229 1.05 0.35 4.98
CA VAL A 229 1.42 1.75 5.13
C VAL A 229 2.93 1.86 5.30
N LEU A 230 3.59 2.62 4.44
CA LEU A 230 5.04 2.81 4.47
C LEU A 230 5.39 4.27 4.64
N GLY A 231 6.45 4.55 5.40
CA GLY A 231 6.90 5.91 5.65
C GLY A 231 8.07 5.95 6.63
N ASP A 232 8.75 7.09 6.65
CA ASP A 232 9.96 7.27 7.45
C ASP A 232 9.69 7.94 8.81
N SER A 233 8.47 8.44 9.02
CA SER A 233 7.98 9.08 10.24
C SER A 233 6.83 8.26 10.84
N ARG A 234 6.99 7.84 12.10
CA ARG A 234 5.98 7.05 12.81
C ARG A 234 4.66 7.80 12.94
N ALA A 235 4.70 9.09 13.28
CA ALA A 235 3.50 9.91 13.43
C ALA A 235 2.71 10.02 12.12
N ASP A 236 3.41 10.14 10.99
CA ASP A 236 2.77 10.23 9.69
C ASP A 236 2.17 8.89 9.26
N THR A 237 2.88 7.78 9.48
CA THR A 237 2.31 6.45 9.21
C THR A 237 1.13 6.12 10.12
N ASP A 238 1.12 6.60 11.38
CA ASP A 238 -0.01 6.41 12.30
C ASP A 238 -1.26 7.16 11.83
N LEU A 239 -1.12 8.39 11.33
CA LEU A 239 -2.23 9.14 10.72
C LEU A 239 -2.81 8.41 9.50
N VAL A 240 -1.96 7.84 8.64
CA VAL A 240 -2.43 7.09 7.46
C VAL A 240 -3.07 5.76 7.85
N GLN A 241 -2.54 5.07 8.86
CA GLN A 241 -3.17 3.86 9.40
C GLN A 241 -4.56 4.17 9.98
N ALA A 242 -4.69 5.28 10.71
CA ALA A 242 -5.98 5.75 11.24
C ALA A 242 -6.98 6.09 10.12
N LEU A 243 -6.53 6.76 9.06
CA LEU A 243 -7.36 7.04 7.88
C LEU A 243 -7.81 5.77 7.17
N ALA A 244 -6.92 4.78 7.01
CA ALA A 244 -7.29 3.48 6.44
C ALA A 244 -8.34 2.76 7.29
N ALA A 245 -8.19 2.80 8.62
CA ALA A 245 -9.11 2.18 9.58
C ALA A 245 -10.50 2.86 9.63
N ARG A 246 -10.68 4.04 9.01
CA ARG A 246 -12.02 4.64 8.83
C ARG A 246 -12.90 3.80 7.90
N ILE A 247 -12.31 3.03 6.99
CA ILE A 247 -13.04 2.19 6.04
C ILE A 247 -13.40 0.86 6.74
N PRO A 248 -14.69 0.51 6.88
CA PRO A 248 -15.08 -0.68 7.62
C PRO A 248 -14.41 -1.96 7.11
N GLY A 249 -13.85 -2.75 8.03
CA GLY A 249 -13.13 -3.99 7.73
C GLY A 249 -11.64 -3.80 7.42
N ILE A 250 -11.19 -2.58 7.07
CA ILE A 250 -9.78 -2.31 6.77
C ILE A 250 -8.98 -2.08 8.06
N ARG A 251 -7.78 -2.66 8.13
CA ARG A 251 -6.74 -2.25 9.10
C ARG A 251 -5.63 -1.53 8.35
N GLY A 252 -5.17 -0.39 8.83
CA GLY A 252 -3.87 0.14 8.42
C GLY A 252 -2.77 -0.60 9.16
N VAL A 253 -1.75 -1.08 8.45
CA VAL A 253 -0.63 -1.80 9.07
C VAL A 253 0.69 -1.22 8.58
N PHE A 254 1.54 -0.76 9.51
CA PHE A 254 2.89 -0.34 9.21
C PHE A 254 3.68 -1.48 8.54
N ALA A 255 4.15 -1.22 7.32
CA ALA A 255 4.85 -2.18 6.47
C ALA A 255 6.30 -1.77 6.19
N GLY A 256 6.84 -0.84 6.98
CA GLY A 256 8.24 -0.45 6.93
C GLY A 256 8.49 0.96 6.39
N ARG A 257 9.75 1.25 6.14
CA ARG A 257 10.25 2.54 5.64
C ARG A 257 9.90 2.76 4.17
N LEU A 258 9.94 4.02 3.73
CA LEU A 258 9.56 4.41 2.36
C LEU A 258 10.42 3.72 1.28
N ARG A 259 11.68 3.41 1.59
CA ARG A 259 12.58 2.63 0.72
C ARG A 259 12.07 1.22 0.34
N GLY A 260 11.04 0.73 1.03
CA GLY A 260 10.38 -0.55 0.73
C GLY A 260 9.08 -0.42 -0.08
N ALA A 261 8.75 0.76 -0.59
CA ALA A 261 7.50 0.98 -1.31
C ALA A 261 7.43 0.20 -2.63
N HIS A 262 8.56 0.05 -3.35
CA HIS A 262 8.59 -0.60 -4.66
C HIS A 262 7.92 -1.98 -4.67
N GLN A 263 8.25 -2.86 -3.72
CA GLN A 263 7.66 -4.19 -3.67
C GLN A 263 6.16 -4.19 -3.35
N VAL A 264 5.67 -3.17 -2.64
CA VAL A 264 4.23 -3.03 -2.33
C VAL A 264 3.48 -2.49 -3.56
N GLU A 265 4.05 -1.51 -4.26
CA GLU A 265 3.52 -1.01 -5.54
C GLU A 265 3.50 -2.15 -6.59
N ALA A 266 4.60 -2.90 -6.69
CA ALA A 266 4.76 -4.00 -7.64
C ALA A 266 3.83 -5.20 -7.35
N LEU A 267 3.48 -5.45 -6.09
CA LEU A 267 2.57 -6.52 -5.67
C LEU A 267 1.22 -6.44 -6.40
N VAL A 268 0.81 -5.24 -6.81
CA VAL A 268 -0.45 -5.03 -7.54
C VAL A 268 -0.46 -5.80 -8.87
N ALA A 269 0.68 -5.95 -9.55
CA ALA A 269 0.76 -6.79 -10.76
C ALA A 269 0.42 -8.27 -10.46
N ASN A 270 0.85 -8.78 -9.30
CA ASN A 270 0.50 -10.12 -8.84
C ASN A 270 -0.98 -10.23 -8.51
N LEU A 271 -1.56 -9.24 -7.81
CA LEU A 271 -2.99 -9.23 -7.49
C LEU A 271 -3.86 -9.16 -8.74
N ILE A 272 -3.46 -8.39 -9.76
CA ILE A 272 -4.13 -8.41 -11.07
C ILE A 272 -4.08 -9.81 -11.70
N SER A 273 -2.94 -10.49 -11.60
CA SER A 273 -2.78 -11.86 -12.10
C SER A 273 -3.68 -12.86 -11.35
N VAL A 274 -3.76 -12.74 -10.03
CA VAL A 274 -4.68 -13.52 -9.17
C VAL A 274 -6.13 -13.25 -9.59
N ASN A 275 -6.53 -11.99 -9.70
CA ASN A 275 -7.89 -11.60 -10.09
C ASN A 275 -8.27 -12.17 -11.46
N ARG A 276 -7.36 -12.13 -12.44
CA ARG A 276 -7.60 -12.70 -13.76
C ARG A 276 -7.79 -14.21 -13.73
N ARG A 277 -6.99 -14.93 -12.94
CA ARG A 277 -7.03 -16.39 -12.80
C ARG A 277 -8.28 -16.85 -12.06
N TYR A 278 -8.55 -16.27 -10.90
CA TYR A 278 -9.58 -16.72 -9.97
C TYR A 278 -10.91 -15.96 -10.09
N LYS A 279 -11.00 -14.98 -10.99
CA LYS A 279 -12.19 -14.13 -11.19
C LYS A 279 -12.62 -13.45 -9.89
N ALA A 280 -11.66 -12.83 -9.21
CA ALA A 280 -11.79 -12.32 -7.86
C ALA A 280 -11.44 -10.82 -7.75
N HIS A 281 -11.68 -10.27 -6.56
CA HIS A 281 -11.16 -8.99 -6.07
C HIS A 281 -10.25 -9.26 -4.87
N ALA A 282 -9.05 -9.78 -5.14
CA ALA A 282 -8.13 -10.22 -4.10
C ALA A 282 -7.61 -9.05 -3.26
N GLY A 283 -7.70 -9.21 -1.94
CA GLY A 283 -7.02 -8.40 -0.95
C GLY A 283 -5.88 -9.18 -0.27
N LEU A 284 -5.37 -8.64 0.82
CA LEU A 284 -4.30 -9.25 1.62
C LEU A 284 -4.48 -8.99 3.10
N ARG A 285 -4.07 -9.95 3.92
CA ARG A 285 -4.02 -9.85 5.38
C ARG A 285 -2.64 -10.28 5.85
N LEU A 286 -2.06 -9.49 6.74
CA LEU A 286 -0.92 -9.87 7.55
C LEU A 286 -1.43 -10.66 8.75
N THR A 287 -0.77 -11.78 9.02
CA THR A 287 -1.11 -12.71 10.10
C THR A 287 -0.12 -12.53 11.26
N ASP A 288 -0.52 -12.94 12.47
CA ASP A 288 0.26 -12.78 13.71
C ASP A 288 0.39 -11.34 14.23
N VAL A 289 -0.41 -10.42 13.68
CA VAL A 289 -0.53 -9.00 14.10
C VAL A 289 -1.96 -8.58 14.28
#